data_AF-A0A914GC43-F1
#
_entry.id   AF-A0A914GC43-F1
#
_cell.length_a   1.000
_cell.length_b   1.000
_cell.length_c   1.000
_cell.angle_alpha   90.00
_cell.angle_beta   90.00
_cell.angle_gamma   90.00
#
_symmetry.space_group_name_H-M   'P 1'
#
loop_
_entity.id
_entity.type
_entity.pdbx_description
1 polymer ?
#
loop_
_entity_poly.entity_id
_entity_poly.type
_entity_poly.pdbx_seq_one_letter_code
_entity_poly.pdbx_strand_id
1 'polypeptide(L)'
;IRADDDLYIRGEQLETFLRSLDPTKPHFLGQAGLGNSAEYGQLSLGQRDNYCMGGPGILMSRETLRMLSPHLQSCLLEMLTTHEDVELGRCVRKHVGIACSWNYEMQTLFHNNQSNPSAFKGWGTNPELKHAITLHPIKQPEHMRKVHQDNLITRLRELRSMRIKLEQAKTTSKPVSLVRRVANTTNDMSYWEYTALNKISFCANGINCPRHTIDSNMKNALGDIVTD
;
A
#
# COMPACT_ATOMS: atom_id res chain seq x y z
N ILE A 1 -1.58 -3.74 -13.80
CA ILE A 1 -1.71 -5.05 -13.12
C ILE A 1 -2.01 -6.09 -14.18
N ARG A 2 -1.36 -7.26 -14.14
CA ARG A 2 -1.84 -8.47 -14.83
C ARG A 2 -2.77 -9.20 -13.87
N ALA A 3 -3.94 -9.61 -14.35
CA ALA A 3 -4.99 -10.21 -13.55
C ALA A 3 -5.70 -11.29 -14.36
N ASP A 4 -6.16 -12.33 -13.67
CA ASP A 4 -6.98 -13.38 -14.24
C ASP A 4 -8.46 -12.99 -14.18
N ASP A 5 -9.30 -13.63 -14.99
CA ASP A 5 -10.74 -13.33 -15.08
C ASP A 5 -11.55 -13.78 -13.85
N ASP A 6 -10.96 -14.60 -12.98
CA ASP A 6 -11.49 -15.05 -11.71
C ASP A 6 -10.81 -14.37 -10.49
N LEU A 7 -10.05 -13.31 -10.71
CA LEU A 7 -9.43 -12.49 -9.67
C LEU A 7 -10.38 -11.39 -9.18
N TYR A 8 -10.68 -11.37 -7.88
CA TYR A 8 -11.34 -10.21 -7.27
C TYR A 8 -10.31 -9.22 -6.72
N ILE A 9 -10.45 -7.94 -7.07
CA ILE A 9 -9.55 -6.86 -6.65
C ILE A 9 -10.31 -5.84 -5.80
N ARG A 10 -9.77 -5.52 -4.63
CA ARG A 10 -10.25 -4.43 -3.79
C ARG A 10 -9.55 -3.12 -4.17
N GLY A 11 -10.20 -2.33 -5.04
CA GLY A 11 -9.62 -1.15 -5.66
C GLY A 11 -9.03 -0.11 -4.70
N GLU A 12 -9.74 0.23 -3.62
CA GLU A 12 -9.27 1.21 -2.62
C GLU A 12 -8.00 0.75 -1.88
N GLN A 13 -7.95 -0.53 -1.53
CA GLN A 13 -6.79 -1.14 -0.87
C GLN A 13 -5.62 -1.22 -1.85
N LEU A 14 -5.88 -1.58 -3.11
CA LEU A 14 -4.86 -1.57 -4.16
C LEU A 14 -4.31 -0.16 -4.39
N GLU A 15 -5.17 0.85 -4.46
CA GLU A 15 -4.75 2.25 -4.62
C GLU A 15 -3.88 2.70 -3.46
N THR A 16 -4.31 2.44 -2.22
CA THR A 16 -3.56 2.79 -1.01
C THR A 16 -2.18 2.14 -1.01
N PHE A 17 -2.11 0.86 -1.38
CA PHE A 17 -0.84 0.14 -1.53
C PHE A 17 0.02 0.74 -2.64
N LEU A 18 -0.53 1.05 -3.82
CA LEU A 18 0.24 1.61 -4.92
C LEU A 18 0.77 3.02 -4.61
N ARG A 19 0.06 3.82 -3.82
CA ARG A 19 0.49 5.16 -3.39
C ARG A 19 1.69 5.16 -2.45
N SER A 20 1.99 4.03 -1.79
CA SER A 20 3.18 3.92 -0.94
C SER A 20 4.46 3.58 -1.73
N LEU A 21 4.33 3.26 -3.02
CA LEU A 21 5.44 2.85 -3.89
C LEU A 21 5.99 4.03 -4.69
N ASP A 22 7.28 3.97 -5.01
CA ASP A 22 7.94 4.92 -5.89
C ASP A 22 7.76 4.50 -7.36
N PRO A 23 6.96 5.22 -8.17
CA PRO A 23 6.68 4.81 -9.55
C PRO A 23 7.89 4.96 -10.49
N THR A 24 8.99 5.60 -10.04
CA THR A 24 10.22 5.75 -10.81
C THR A 24 11.17 4.57 -10.65
N LYS A 25 10.94 3.71 -9.64
CA LYS A 25 11.74 2.52 -9.41
C LYS A 25 11.09 1.28 -10.05
N PRO A 26 11.88 0.34 -10.54
CA PRO A 26 11.36 -0.92 -11.06
C PRO A 26 10.80 -1.76 -9.90
N HIS A 27 9.50 -2.08 -9.99
CA HIS A 27 8.81 -3.00 -9.08
C HIS A 27 8.20 -4.18 -9.83
N PHE A 28 8.35 -5.38 -9.25
CA PHE A 28 7.71 -6.62 -9.67
C PHE A 28 7.17 -7.31 -8.43
N LEU A 29 5.87 -7.12 -8.19
CA LEU A 29 5.20 -7.47 -6.93
C LEU A 29 4.05 -8.43 -7.18
N GLY A 30 3.85 -9.34 -6.25
CA GLY A 30 2.78 -10.33 -6.25
C GLY A 30 3.12 -11.38 -5.19
N GLN A 31 2.33 -12.46 -5.16
CA GLN A 31 2.67 -13.59 -4.31
C GLN A 31 3.79 -14.42 -4.95
N ALA A 32 4.93 -14.56 -4.26
CA ALA A 32 6.05 -15.33 -4.77
C ALA A 32 5.77 -16.84 -4.79
N GLY A 33 5.97 -17.47 -5.95
CA GLY A 33 6.01 -18.91 -6.14
C GLY A 33 7.45 -19.43 -6.17
N LEU A 34 7.64 -20.65 -5.65
CA LEU A 34 8.92 -21.36 -5.66
C LEU A 34 8.96 -22.54 -6.64
N GLY A 35 7.83 -22.88 -7.26
CA GLY A 35 7.62 -24.19 -7.88
C GLY A 35 7.34 -25.26 -6.82
N ASN A 36 6.44 -26.20 -7.13
CA ASN A 36 6.19 -27.32 -6.23
C ASN A 36 7.35 -28.34 -6.28
N SER A 37 7.50 -29.15 -5.23
CA SER A 37 8.45 -30.28 -5.23
C SER A 37 8.19 -31.30 -6.36
N ALA A 38 6.94 -31.40 -6.84
CA ALA A 38 6.55 -32.18 -8.01
C ALA A 38 6.99 -31.54 -9.36
N GLU A 39 7.26 -30.24 -9.37
CA GLU A 39 7.72 -29.46 -10.54
C GLU A 39 9.21 -29.09 -10.43
N TYR A 40 9.91 -29.61 -9.42
CA TYR A 40 11.33 -29.40 -9.20
C TYR A 40 12.12 -29.96 -10.40
N GLY A 41 12.65 -29.06 -11.22
CA GLY A 41 13.33 -29.37 -12.48
C GLY A 41 12.48 -29.18 -13.75
N GLN A 42 11.15 -29.08 -13.66
CA GLN A 42 10.28 -28.75 -14.81
C GLN A 42 10.24 -27.25 -15.09
N LEU A 43 10.25 -26.45 -14.02
CA LEU A 43 10.23 -25.00 -14.15
C LEU A 43 11.58 -24.41 -14.53
N SER A 44 12.67 -25.20 -14.51
CA SER A 44 14.06 -24.77 -14.77
C SER A 44 14.53 -23.58 -13.90
N LEU A 45 13.94 -23.38 -12.73
CA LEU A 45 14.29 -22.31 -11.80
C LEU A 45 15.54 -22.70 -11.00
N GLY A 46 16.46 -21.77 -10.76
CA GLY A 46 17.57 -21.99 -9.84
C GLY A 46 17.07 -22.14 -8.40
N GLN A 47 17.90 -22.70 -7.50
CA GLN A 47 17.56 -22.94 -6.08
C GLN A 47 17.09 -21.71 -5.29
N ARG A 48 17.33 -20.49 -5.80
CA ARG A 48 16.94 -19.22 -5.18
C ARG A 48 16.07 -18.35 -6.10
N ASP A 49 15.60 -18.91 -7.20
CA ASP A 49 14.78 -18.16 -8.13
C ASP A 49 13.31 -18.27 -7.73
N ASN A 50 12.60 -17.15 -7.88
CA ASN A 50 11.18 -17.06 -7.65
C ASN A 50 10.51 -16.34 -8.82
N TYR A 51 9.19 -16.45 -8.87
CA TYR A 51 8.33 -15.73 -9.80
C TYR A 51 7.10 -15.21 -9.06
N CYS A 52 6.42 -14.22 -9.61
CA CYS A 52 5.13 -13.80 -9.06
C CYS A 52 4.06 -14.70 -9.67
N MET A 53 3.28 -15.39 -8.86
CA MET A 53 2.19 -16.23 -9.34
C MET A 53 1.14 -15.40 -10.10
N GLY A 54 0.68 -15.92 -11.23
CA GLY A 54 -0.26 -15.23 -12.12
C GLY A 54 -1.64 -14.99 -11.50
N GLY A 55 -2.24 -16.04 -10.93
CA GLY A 55 -3.62 -16.04 -10.44
C GLY A 55 -3.97 -14.90 -9.47
N PRO A 56 -3.20 -14.70 -8.38
CA PRO A 56 -3.44 -13.61 -7.43
C PRO A 56 -3.18 -12.20 -8.00
N GLY A 57 -2.64 -12.12 -9.21
CA GLY A 57 -2.31 -10.90 -9.89
C GLY A 57 -0.86 -10.46 -9.68
N ILE A 58 -0.31 -9.82 -10.71
CA ILE A 58 1.07 -9.34 -10.75
C ILE A 58 1.07 -7.82 -10.99
N LEU A 59 1.77 -7.09 -10.13
CA LEU A 59 2.02 -5.67 -10.27
C LEU A 59 3.39 -5.42 -10.90
N MET A 60 3.39 -4.58 -11.92
CA MET A 60 4.58 -4.07 -12.57
C MET A 60 4.51 -2.55 -12.54
N SER A 61 5.58 -1.92 -12.06
CA SER A 61 5.72 -0.46 -12.14
C SER A 61 5.80 0.01 -13.59
N ARG A 62 5.58 1.31 -13.82
CA ARG A 62 5.84 1.94 -15.12
C ARG A 62 7.27 1.70 -15.58
N GLU A 63 8.24 1.81 -14.67
CA GLU A 63 9.66 1.63 -15.01
C GLU A 63 9.97 0.20 -15.43
N THR A 64 9.42 -0.79 -14.71
CA THR A 64 9.51 -2.21 -15.09
C THR A 64 8.99 -2.44 -16.51
N LEU A 65 7.80 -1.92 -16.82
CA LEU A 65 7.19 -2.08 -18.15
C LEU A 65 8.00 -1.38 -19.24
N ARG A 66 8.54 -0.18 -18.96
CA ARG A 66 9.38 0.57 -19.90
C ARG A 66 10.64 -0.20 -20.27
N MET A 67 11.29 -0.83 -19.29
CA MET A 67 12.50 -1.65 -19.50
C MET A 67 12.17 -2.99 -20.18
N LEU A 68 11.04 -3.61 -19.84
CA LEU A 68 10.67 -4.93 -20.33
C LEU A 68 10.11 -4.92 -21.77
N SER A 69 9.30 -3.91 -22.11
CA SER A 69 8.53 -3.86 -23.35
C SER A 69 9.34 -4.09 -24.64
N PRO A 70 10.56 -3.55 -24.80
CA PRO A 70 11.39 -3.79 -25.99
C PRO A 70 11.82 -5.25 -26.18
N HIS A 71 11.73 -6.07 -25.13
CA HIS A 71 12.25 -7.44 -25.10
C HIS A 71 11.15 -8.51 -25.10
N LEU A 72 9.87 -8.12 -25.12
CA LEU A 72 8.76 -9.08 -25.06
C LEU A 72 8.80 -10.09 -26.20
N GLN A 73 9.13 -9.66 -27.42
CA GLN A 73 9.21 -10.57 -28.56
C GLN A 73 10.33 -11.61 -28.38
N SER A 74 11.53 -11.20 -27.94
CA SER A 74 12.61 -12.14 -27.66
C SER A 74 12.26 -13.09 -26.53
N CYS A 75 11.61 -12.60 -25.47
CA CYS A 75 11.18 -13.45 -24.36
C CYS A 75 10.15 -14.50 -24.78
N LEU A 76 9.22 -14.17 -25.69
CA LEU A 76 8.25 -15.13 -26.23
C LEU A 76 8.89 -16.22 -27.08
N LEU A 77 9.97 -15.90 -27.81
CA LEU A 77 10.69 -16.86 -28.64
C LEU A 77 11.63 -17.77 -27.84
N GLU A 78 12.04 -17.34 -26.65
CA GLU A 78 13.01 -18.02 -25.78
C GLU A 78 12.36 -18.69 -24.55
N MET A 79 11.05 -18.94 -24.58
CA MET A 79 10.34 -19.55 -23.46
C MET A 79 10.86 -20.96 -23.18
N LEU A 80 11.11 -21.25 -21.89
CA LEU A 80 11.58 -22.57 -21.45
C LEU A 80 10.43 -23.47 -21.00
N THR A 81 9.32 -22.87 -20.58
CA THR A 81 8.15 -23.57 -20.05
C THR A 81 6.87 -23.02 -20.65
N THR A 82 5.76 -23.72 -20.45
CA THR A 82 4.42 -23.22 -20.80
C THR A 82 3.80 -22.35 -19.70
N HIS A 83 4.50 -22.17 -18.57
CA HIS A 83 4.00 -21.40 -17.44
C HIS A 83 4.29 -19.91 -17.65
N GLU A 84 3.27 -19.18 -18.10
CA GLU A 84 3.41 -17.76 -18.48
C GLU A 84 3.94 -16.85 -17.37
N ASP A 85 3.62 -17.13 -16.11
CA ASP A 85 4.04 -16.33 -14.95
C ASP A 85 5.51 -16.58 -14.59
N VAL A 86 5.97 -17.82 -14.78
CA VAL A 86 7.38 -18.21 -14.69
C VAL A 86 8.18 -17.54 -15.80
N GLU A 87 7.74 -17.61 -17.06
CA GLU A 87 8.43 -17.00 -18.20
C GLU A 87 8.43 -15.46 -18.12
N LEU A 88 7.34 -14.86 -17.64
CA LEU A 88 7.29 -13.42 -17.34
C LEU A 88 8.35 -13.06 -16.28
N GLY A 89 8.43 -13.84 -15.19
CA GLY A 89 9.45 -13.66 -14.15
C GLY A 89 10.88 -13.77 -14.70
N ARG A 90 11.14 -14.74 -15.58
CA ARG A 90 12.44 -14.89 -16.28
C ARG A 90 12.77 -13.67 -17.12
N CYS A 91 11.83 -13.21 -17.93
CA CYS A 91 11.99 -12.05 -18.79
C CYS A 91 12.28 -10.78 -17.98
N VAL A 92 11.52 -10.55 -16.91
CA VAL A 92 11.74 -9.42 -15.98
C VAL A 92 13.12 -9.50 -15.34
N ARG A 93 13.53 -10.68 -14.86
CA ARG A 93 14.86 -10.85 -14.27
C ARG A 93 15.98 -10.59 -15.28
N LYS A 94 15.85 -11.10 -16.51
CA LYS A 94 16.86 -10.98 -17.57
C LYS A 94 17.03 -9.52 -18.03
N HIS A 95 15.94 -8.79 -18.21
CA HIS A 95 15.96 -7.46 -18.85
C HIS A 95 15.80 -6.28 -17.89
N VAL A 96 15.20 -6.48 -16.73
CA VAL A 96 15.00 -5.44 -15.70
C VAL A 96 15.95 -5.65 -14.51
N GLY A 97 16.45 -6.87 -14.29
CA GLY A 97 17.39 -7.15 -13.21
C GLY A 97 16.76 -7.27 -11.82
N ILE A 98 15.43 -7.44 -11.74
CA ILE A 98 14.69 -7.63 -10.49
C ILE A 98 13.96 -8.97 -10.47
N ALA A 99 13.73 -9.50 -9.27
CA ALA A 99 12.95 -10.71 -9.05
C ALA A 99 11.60 -10.37 -8.40
N CYS A 100 10.71 -11.36 -8.27
CA CYS A 100 9.47 -11.15 -7.53
C CYS A 100 9.78 -10.83 -6.07
N SER A 101 9.01 -9.94 -5.44
CA SER A 101 9.24 -9.56 -4.06
C SER A 101 9.12 -10.75 -3.09
N TRP A 102 10.20 -11.02 -2.36
CA TRP A 102 10.25 -12.07 -1.34
C TRP A 102 9.74 -11.55 0.00
N ASN A 103 8.43 -11.32 0.11
CA ASN A 103 7.80 -10.85 1.34
C ASN A 103 6.61 -11.76 1.70
N TYR A 104 6.63 -12.32 2.91
CA TYR A 104 5.56 -13.17 3.44
C TYR A 104 4.21 -12.45 3.48
N GLU A 105 4.21 -11.14 3.75
CA GLU A 105 3.00 -10.31 3.75
C GLU A 105 2.32 -10.28 2.37
N MET A 106 3.07 -10.48 1.29
CA MET A 106 2.49 -10.56 -0.05
C MET A 106 1.58 -11.77 -0.23
N GLN A 107 1.72 -12.83 0.58
CA GLN A 107 0.78 -13.97 0.58
C GLN A 107 -0.57 -13.60 1.21
N THR A 108 -0.57 -12.66 2.15
CA THR A 108 -1.80 -12.12 2.75
C THR A 108 -2.43 -11.07 1.83
N LEU A 109 -1.63 -10.17 1.27
CA LEU A 109 -2.11 -9.08 0.40
C LEU A 109 -2.60 -9.60 -0.96
N PHE A 110 -1.88 -10.52 -1.58
CA PHE A 110 -2.22 -11.14 -2.86
C PHE A 110 -2.62 -12.59 -2.60
N HIS A 111 -3.84 -12.79 -2.10
CA HIS A 111 -4.22 -14.05 -1.51
C HIS A 111 -4.62 -15.08 -2.56
N ASN A 112 -3.98 -16.26 -2.48
CA ASN A 112 -4.25 -17.42 -3.32
C ASN A 112 -4.75 -18.59 -2.48
N ASN A 113 -5.94 -19.10 -2.79
CA ASN A 113 -6.47 -20.32 -2.17
C ASN A 113 -6.94 -21.31 -3.24
N GLN A 114 -5.97 -21.95 -3.90
CA GLN A 114 -6.26 -22.92 -4.96
C GLN A 114 -6.89 -24.22 -4.43
N SER A 115 -6.74 -24.51 -3.13
CA SER A 115 -7.21 -25.75 -2.52
C SER A 115 -8.69 -25.75 -2.16
N ASN A 116 -9.32 -24.58 -2.01
CA ASN A 116 -10.72 -24.48 -1.61
C ASN A 116 -11.51 -23.47 -2.48
N PRO A 117 -12.27 -23.96 -3.49
CA PRO A 117 -13.10 -23.11 -4.37
C PRO A 117 -14.22 -22.34 -3.66
N SER A 118 -14.53 -22.69 -2.41
CA SER A 118 -15.52 -22.00 -1.57
C SER A 118 -14.87 -21.15 -0.47
N ALA A 119 -13.55 -20.96 -0.48
CA ALA A 119 -12.80 -20.24 0.57
C ALA A 119 -13.32 -18.84 0.88
N PHE A 120 -13.96 -18.19 -0.09
CA PHE A 120 -14.45 -16.81 0.05
C PHE A 120 -15.94 -16.74 0.43
N LYS A 121 -16.62 -17.87 0.66
CA LYS A 121 -17.96 -17.87 1.26
C LYS A 121 -17.85 -17.46 2.73
N GLY A 122 -18.57 -16.43 3.14
CA GLY A 122 -18.47 -15.89 4.51
C GLY A 122 -17.26 -14.98 4.73
N TRP A 123 -16.73 -14.39 3.66
CA TRP A 123 -15.65 -13.39 3.68
C TRP A 123 -15.76 -12.38 4.83
N GLY A 124 -16.95 -11.83 5.06
CA GLY A 124 -17.18 -10.79 6.07
C GLY A 124 -16.83 -11.18 7.51
N THR A 125 -16.63 -12.47 7.80
CA THR A 125 -16.28 -12.98 9.14
C THR A 125 -14.85 -13.53 9.23
N ASN A 126 -14.10 -13.62 8.13
CA ASN A 126 -12.75 -14.17 8.15
C ASN A 126 -11.70 -13.06 8.42
N PRO A 127 -11.02 -13.05 9.58
CA PRO A 127 -10.05 -12.02 9.91
C PRO A 127 -8.77 -12.08 9.08
N GLU A 128 -8.35 -13.26 8.62
CA GLU A 128 -7.12 -13.43 7.80
C GLU A 128 -7.24 -12.71 6.45
N LEU A 129 -8.48 -12.64 5.97
CA LEU A 129 -8.83 -12.11 4.67
C LEU A 129 -9.06 -10.60 4.69
N LYS A 130 -9.27 -9.99 5.87
CA LYS A 130 -9.54 -8.55 6.02
C LYS A 130 -8.47 -7.65 5.37
N HIS A 131 -7.22 -8.10 5.36
CA HIS A 131 -6.08 -7.34 4.85
C HIS A 131 -5.76 -7.62 3.39
N ALA A 132 -6.36 -8.64 2.77
CA ALA A 132 -6.10 -8.96 1.38
C ALA A 132 -6.53 -7.83 0.45
N ILE A 133 -5.74 -7.58 -0.59
CA ILE A 133 -5.99 -6.66 -1.71
C ILE A 133 -6.65 -7.42 -2.85
N THR A 134 -6.13 -8.61 -3.17
CA THR A 134 -6.66 -9.47 -4.22
C THR A 134 -7.02 -10.85 -3.68
N LEU A 135 -8.02 -11.48 -4.30
CA LEU A 135 -8.55 -12.80 -3.91
C LEU A 135 -8.68 -13.68 -5.14
N HIS A 136 -7.95 -14.79 -5.12
CA HIS A 136 -7.93 -15.77 -6.20
C HIS A 136 -8.04 -17.19 -5.63
N PRO A 137 -8.77 -18.12 -6.29
CA PRO A 137 -9.66 -17.92 -7.43
C PRO A 137 -11.14 -17.73 -7.01
N ILE A 138 -11.90 -16.93 -7.77
CA ILE A 138 -13.37 -16.83 -7.64
C ILE A 138 -14.04 -17.22 -8.96
N LYS A 139 -14.22 -18.52 -9.17
CA LYS A 139 -14.69 -19.09 -10.45
C LYS A 139 -16.13 -18.73 -10.84
N GLN A 140 -16.99 -18.42 -9.87
CA GLN A 140 -18.41 -18.13 -10.13
C GLN A 140 -18.69 -16.63 -10.03
N PRO A 141 -19.23 -15.98 -11.08
CA PRO A 141 -19.55 -14.54 -11.05
C PRO A 141 -20.47 -14.14 -9.90
N GLU A 142 -21.43 -15.00 -9.55
CA GLU A 142 -22.33 -14.76 -8.41
C GLU A 142 -21.61 -14.73 -7.07
N HIS A 143 -20.54 -15.53 -6.90
CA HIS A 143 -19.70 -15.45 -5.71
C HIS A 143 -18.85 -14.19 -5.72
N MET A 144 -18.28 -13.81 -6.86
CA MET A 144 -17.52 -12.57 -7.00
C MET A 144 -18.38 -11.34 -6.67
N ARG A 145 -19.64 -11.33 -7.11
CA ARG A 145 -20.62 -10.29 -6.76
C ARG A 145 -20.91 -10.23 -5.27
N LYS A 146 -21.07 -11.37 -4.59
CA LYS A 146 -21.27 -11.42 -3.13
C LYS A 146 -20.06 -10.88 -2.39
N VAL A 147 -18.85 -11.29 -2.77
CA VAL A 147 -17.60 -10.76 -2.20
C VAL A 147 -17.49 -9.26 -2.41
N HIS A 148 -17.90 -8.75 -3.59
CA HIS A 148 -17.95 -7.32 -3.84
C HIS A 148 -18.90 -6.58 -2.91
N GLN A 149 -20.11 -7.10 -2.71
CA GLN A 149 -21.10 -6.54 -1.78
C GLN A 149 -20.58 -6.54 -0.33
N ASP A 150 -19.94 -7.63 0.12
CA ASP A 150 -19.38 -7.71 1.47
C ASP A 150 -18.24 -6.70 1.68
N ASN A 151 -17.40 -6.49 0.66
CA ASN A 151 -16.35 -5.46 0.71
C ASN A 151 -16.96 -4.05 0.81
N LEU A 152 -18.02 -3.75 0.04
CA LEU A 152 -18.75 -2.47 0.13
C LEU A 152 -19.39 -2.27 1.51
N ILE A 153 -20.01 -3.29 2.08
CA ILE A 153 -20.60 -3.23 3.43
C ILE A 153 -19.50 -2.98 4.48
N THR A 154 -18.35 -3.63 4.34
CA THR A 154 -17.20 -3.42 5.22
C THR A 154 -16.70 -1.99 5.15
N ARG A 155 -16.54 -1.45 3.93
CA ARG A 155 -16.16 -0.05 3.71
C ARG A 155 -17.16 0.93 4.31
N LEU A 156 -18.46 0.66 4.16
CA LEU A 156 -19.50 1.48 4.77
C LEU A 156 -19.40 1.52 6.30
N ARG A 157 -19.09 0.37 6.94
CA ARG A 157 -18.86 0.30 8.39
C ARG A 157 -17.63 1.10 8.81
N GLU A 158 -16.54 1.02 8.06
CA GLU A 158 -15.31 1.80 8.32
C GLU A 158 -15.57 3.31 8.22
N LEU A 159 -16.25 3.75 7.16
CA LEU A 159 -16.60 5.16 6.97
C LEU A 159 -17.52 5.69 8.08
N ARG A 160 -18.49 4.88 8.53
CA ARG A 160 -19.36 5.24 9.67
C ARG A 160 -18.56 5.36 10.97
N SER A 161 -17.65 4.42 11.24
CA SER A 161 -16.75 4.48 12.40
C SER A 161 -15.86 5.73 12.36
N MET A 162 -15.28 6.03 11.19
CA MET A 162 -14.47 7.23 10.99
C MET A 162 -15.28 8.51 11.22
N ARG A 163 -16.51 8.58 10.71
CA ARG A 163 -17.41 9.71 10.95
C ARG A 163 -17.62 9.93 12.46
N ILE A 164 -17.93 8.89 13.22
CA ILE A 164 -18.14 9.01 14.68
C ILE A 164 -16.89 9.54 15.38
N LYS A 165 -15.70 9.00 15.02
CA LYS A 165 -14.43 9.49 15.58
C LYS A 165 -14.18 10.96 15.27
N LEU A 166 -14.47 11.41 14.05
CA LEU A 166 -14.33 12.81 13.66
C LEU A 166 -15.31 13.73 14.39
N GLU A 167 -16.56 13.31 14.58
CA GLU A 167 -17.54 14.06 15.37
C GLU A 167 -17.11 14.19 16.83
N GLN A 168 -16.58 13.12 17.43
CA GLN A 168 -16.01 13.16 18.80
C GLN A 168 -14.78 14.10 18.88
N ALA A 169 -13.91 14.08 17.88
CA ALA A 169 -12.76 14.99 17.82
C ALA A 169 -13.21 16.45 17.71
N LYS A 170 -14.27 16.73 16.95
CA LYS A 170 -14.85 18.07 16.80
C LYS A 170 -15.41 18.58 18.13
N THR A 171 -16.14 17.76 18.89
CA THR A 171 -16.68 18.18 20.20
C THR A 171 -15.61 18.34 21.27
N THR A 172 -14.52 17.57 21.19
CA THR A 172 -13.39 17.66 22.12
C THR A 172 -12.45 18.82 21.79
N SER A 173 -12.57 19.43 20.59
CA SER A 173 -11.81 20.63 20.25
C SER A 173 -12.26 21.78 21.15
N LYS A 174 -11.37 22.22 22.06
CA LYS A 174 -11.65 23.37 22.95
C LYS A 174 -11.88 24.61 22.08
N PRO A 175 -12.87 25.46 22.40
CA PRO A 175 -13.04 26.73 21.68
C PRO A 175 -11.74 27.52 21.74
N VAL A 176 -11.36 28.11 20.60
CA VAL A 176 -10.19 29.00 20.52
C VAL A 176 -10.41 30.15 21.48
N SER A 177 -9.67 30.16 22.58
CA SER A 177 -9.68 31.25 23.55
C SER A 177 -8.84 32.41 23.01
N LEU A 178 -9.36 33.63 23.07
CA LEU A 178 -8.58 34.85 22.81
C LEU A 178 -7.60 35.16 23.96
N VAL A 179 -7.68 34.42 25.08
CA VAL A 179 -6.74 34.53 26.18
C VAL A 179 -5.44 33.83 25.78
N ARG A 180 -4.34 34.59 25.77
CA ARG A 180 -2.98 34.09 25.55
C ARG A 180 -2.68 33.01 26.59
N ARG A 181 -2.61 31.73 26.16
CA ARG A 181 -2.14 30.63 27.00
C ARG A 181 -0.62 30.69 27.11
N VAL A 182 -0.12 30.53 28.33
CA VAL A 182 1.31 30.33 28.64
C VAL A 182 1.52 28.83 28.76
N ALA A 183 2.34 28.25 27.90
CA ALA A 183 2.68 26.83 27.92
C ALA A 183 3.76 26.60 28.98
N ASN A 184 3.52 25.69 29.92
CA ASN A 184 4.49 25.35 30.95
C ASN A 184 5.29 24.09 30.60
N THR A 185 4.72 23.22 29.76
CA THR A 185 5.32 21.98 29.28
C THR A 185 5.14 21.83 27.76
N THR A 186 5.93 20.93 27.14
CA THR A 186 5.87 20.63 25.71
C THR A 186 4.53 20.06 25.24
N ASN A 187 3.79 19.41 26.13
CA ASN A 187 2.47 18.85 25.83
C ASN A 187 1.32 19.86 26.01
N ASP A 188 1.59 21.06 26.55
CA ASP A 188 0.55 22.08 26.78
C ASP A 188 0.14 22.80 25.48
N MET A 189 0.92 22.66 24.40
CA MET A 189 0.62 23.23 23.08
C MET A 189 0.28 22.14 22.07
N SER A 190 -0.92 22.21 21.50
CA SER A 190 -1.27 21.41 20.33
C SER A 190 -0.58 21.93 19.07
N TYR A 191 -0.41 21.05 18.07
CA TYR A 191 0.15 21.40 16.76
C TYR A 191 -0.56 22.62 16.12
N TRP A 192 -1.89 22.67 16.20
CA TRP A 192 -2.66 23.78 15.65
C TRP A 192 -2.49 25.09 16.45
N GLU A 193 -2.31 25.02 17.77
CA GLU A 193 -1.98 26.20 18.58
C GLU A 193 -0.58 26.73 18.23
N TYR A 194 0.40 25.85 17.99
CA TYR A 194 1.72 26.22 17.51
C TYR A 194 1.65 26.96 16.16
N THR A 195 0.90 26.43 15.18
CA THR A 195 0.77 27.07 13.86
C THR A 195 -0.04 28.37 13.91
N ALA A 196 -1.07 28.45 14.76
CA ALA A 196 -1.93 29.63 14.85
C ALA A 196 -1.28 30.79 15.64
N LEU A 197 -0.48 30.48 16.67
CA LEU A 197 0.32 31.47 17.41
C LEU A 197 1.53 31.93 16.61
N ASN A 198 1.99 31.13 15.64
CA ASN A 198 2.90 31.54 14.59
C ASN A 198 2.22 32.51 13.60
N LYS A 199 1.91 33.73 14.05
CA LYS A 199 1.93 34.90 13.17
C LYS A 199 3.37 35.24 12.78
N ILE A 200 4.15 34.25 12.36
CA ILE A 200 5.39 34.49 11.62
C ILE A 200 4.94 34.86 10.22
N SER A 201 4.56 36.13 10.06
CA SER A 201 4.46 36.76 8.77
C SER A 201 5.86 36.68 8.15
N PHE A 202 6.12 35.65 7.36
CA PHE A 202 7.34 35.58 6.56
C PHE A 202 7.27 36.72 5.53
N CYS A 203 7.88 37.85 5.86
CA CYS A 203 8.14 38.90 4.89
C CYS A 203 9.22 38.40 3.95
N ALA A 204 8.82 37.71 2.88
CA ALA A 204 9.68 37.57 1.73
C ALA A 204 9.93 38.98 1.15
N ASN A 205 11.17 39.47 1.27
CA ASN A 205 11.73 40.69 0.63
C ASN A 205 11.47 42.08 1.26
N GLY A 206 11.25 42.20 2.57
CA GLY A 206 11.20 43.52 3.26
C GLY A 206 12.42 43.79 4.15
N ILE A 207 13.15 44.91 3.92
CA ILE A 207 14.37 45.29 4.69
C ILE A 207 14.06 45.63 6.16
N ASN A 208 12.82 46.02 6.48
CA ASN A 208 12.36 46.34 7.85
C ASN A 208 11.31 45.34 8.33
N CYS A 209 11.69 44.08 8.51
CA CYS A 209 10.86 43.10 9.20
C CYS A 209 11.05 43.27 10.71
N PRO A 210 9.99 43.50 11.52
CA PRO A 210 10.11 43.45 12.97
C PRO A 210 10.58 42.03 13.33
N ARG A 211 11.75 41.90 13.97
CA ARG A 211 12.20 40.62 14.54
C ARG A 211 11.24 40.27 15.68
N HIS A 212 10.13 39.61 15.36
CA HIS A 212 9.38 38.92 16.38
C HIS A 212 10.18 37.66 16.74
N THR A 213 10.92 37.75 17.84
CA THR A 213 11.54 36.59 18.48
C THR A 213 10.45 35.58 18.81
N ILE A 214 10.78 34.29 18.63
CA ILE A 214 9.95 33.17 19.08
C ILE A 214 9.46 33.46 20.50
N ASP A 215 8.14 33.37 20.69
CA ASP A 215 7.50 33.67 21.97
C ASP A 215 8.05 32.75 23.08
N SER A 216 8.11 33.23 24.33
CA SER A 216 8.72 32.47 25.44
C SER A 216 8.07 31.10 25.63
N ASN A 217 6.77 30.99 25.37
CA ASN A 217 6.00 29.75 25.43
C ASN A 217 6.51 28.71 24.42
N MET A 218 6.89 29.15 23.22
CA MET A 218 7.46 28.27 22.20
C MET A 218 8.90 27.89 22.52
N LYS A 219 9.70 28.80 23.10
CA LYS A 219 11.06 28.45 23.55
C LYS A 219 11.02 27.34 24.60
N ASN A 220 10.07 27.41 25.55
CA ASN A 220 9.88 26.38 26.55
C ASN A 220 9.36 25.07 25.92
N ALA A 221 8.45 25.16 24.95
CA ALA A 221 7.92 23.98 24.26
C ALA A 221 8.93 23.30 23.29
N LEU A 222 9.94 24.03 22.81
CA LEU A 222 11.01 23.52 21.93
C LEU A 222 12.26 23.07 22.71
N GLY A 223 12.40 23.49 23.96
CA GLY A 223 13.57 23.21 24.80
C GLY A 223 13.89 21.73 24.87
N ASP A 224 12.87 20.88 25.02
CA ASP A 224 13.06 19.43 25.17
C ASP A 224 13.23 18.67 23.83
N ILE A 225 12.95 19.32 22.69
CA ILE A 225 13.07 18.70 21.35
C ILE A 225 14.48 18.90 20.77
N VAL A 226 15.16 19.99 21.17
CA VAL A 226 16.49 20.38 20.67
C VAL A 226 17.62 19.85 21.57
N THR A 227 17.30 19.36 22.77
CA THR A 227 18.25 18.65 23.63
C THR A 227 18.17 17.14 23.37
N ASP A 228 18.66 16.72 22.20
CA ASP A 228 19.23 15.40 21.89
C ASP A 228 20.24 15.54 20.74
#